data_AF-A0A356NMA8-F1
#
_entry.id   AF-A0A356NMA8-F1
#
_cell.length_a   1.000
_cell.length_b   1.000
_cell.length_c   1.000
_cell.angle_alpha   90.00
_cell.angle_beta   90.00
_cell.angle_gamma   90.00
#
_symmetry.space_group_name_H-M   'P 1'
#
loop_
_entity.id
_entity.type
_entity.pdbx_description
1 polymer ?
#
loop_
_entity_poly.entity_id
_entity_poly.type
_entity_poly.pdbx_seq_one_letter_code
_entity_poly.pdbx_strand_id
1 'polypeptide(L)'
;HRLVESSRAGVNHDFATVHFKTQANMSDQAAWQSNTQRAMGILNKPMVDWDTLREMQEGPQFEIVLKANPDLHPVKNEWGKLKGNWKYSREDGSYRIKRISQGTEQLEFYDAEGNLSNQIIVPMKIEVKGGLNHFYSFHTDGTYHSIYKVHDNKWYEQMRGIWREGNGKPDAFLVYEKL
;
A
#
# COMPACT_ATOMS: atom_id res chain seq x y z
N HIS A 1 2.86 27.43 -9.27
CA HIS A 1 3.08 26.26 -8.40
C HIS A 1 3.96 26.69 -7.24
N ARG A 2 3.58 26.42 -5.99
CA ARG A 2 4.44 26.67 -4.82
C ARG A 2 4.45 25.41 -3.97
N LEU A 3 5.64 24.98 -3.58
CA LEU A 3 5.86 23.85 -2.67
C LEU A 3 5.64 24.34 -1.23
N VAL A 4 4.73 23.71 -0.50
CA VAL A 4 4.60 23.90 0.95
C VAL A 4 5.09 22.62 1.61
N GLU A 5 6.27 22.67 2.21
CA GLU A 5 6.84 21.58 2.99
C GLU A 5 6.12 21.48 4.34
N SER A 6 5.63 20.28 4.69
CA SER A 6 4.95 20.03 5.96
C SER A 6 5.72 18.99 6.77
N SER A 7 6.65 19.45 7.61
CA SER A 7 7.52 18.60 8.44
C SER A 7 7.03 18.45 9.89
N ARG A 8 5.71 18.33 10.11
CA ARG A 8 5.12 18.33 11.46
C ARG A 8 4.48 16.98 11.84
N ALA A 9 4.59 16.63 13.13
CA ALA A 9 4.04 15.38 13.67
C ALA A 9 2.52 15.28 13.46
N GLY A 10 2.04 14.10 13.02
CA GLY A 10 0.61 13.85 12.76
C GLY A 10 0.14 14.18 11.34
N VAL A 11 1.05 14.60 10.45
CA VAL A 11 0.76 14.86 9.04
C VAL A 11 1.30 13.73 8.16
N ASN A 12 0.45 13.17 7.30
CA ASN A 12 0.79 11.97 6.50
C ASN A 12 1.38 12.30 5.12
N HIS A 13 1.73 13.56 4.85
CA HIS A 13 2.22 14.04 3.56
C HIS A 13 3.46 14.93 3.72
N ASP A 14 4.43 14.82 2.82
CA ASP A 14 5.69 15.59 2.88
C ASP A 14 5.50 17.03 2.38
N PHE A 15 4.66 17.19 1.35
CA PHE A 15 4.29 18.49 0.81
C PHE A 15 2.89 18.46 0.20
N ALA A 16 2.24 19.62 0.21
CA ALA A 16 1.01 19.88 -0.55
C ALA A 16 1.34 20.84 -1.70
N THR A 17 0.99 20.46 -2.92
CA THR A 17 1.00 21.40 -4.05
C THR A 17 -0.42 21.82 -4.35
N VAL A 18 -0.67 23.13 -4.25
CA VAL A 18 -1.97 23.73 -4.59
C VAL A 18 -1.88 24.32 -6.00
N HIS A 19 -2.71 23.80 -6.88
CA HIS A 19 -2.84 24.23 -8.27
C HIS A 19 -4.11 25.07 -8.40
N PHE A 20 -3.95 26.32 -8.82
CA PHE A 20 -5.06 27.20 -9.14
C PHE A 20 -5.50 26.89 -10.57
N LYS A 21 -6.60 26.14 -10.74
CA LYS A 21 -7.13 25.79 -12.05
C LYS A 21 -8.01 26.92 -12.60
N THR A 22 -7.55 27.42 -13.74
CA THR A 22 -8.23 28.17 -14.82
C THR A 22 -8.61 29.64 -14.60
N GLN A 23 -8.49 30.41 -15.68
CA GLN A 23 -8.92 31.81 -15.84
C GLN A 23 -10.45 32.00 -15.85
N ALA A 24 -11.23 30.92 -15.90
CA ALA A 24 -12.66 30.97 -16.20
C ALA A 24 -13.51 31.58 -15.06
N ASN A 25 -13.00 31.58 -13.82
CA ASN A 25 -13.68 32.11 -12.63
C ASN A 25 -12.80 33.11 -11.86
N MET A 26 -11.99 33.91 -12.57
CA MET A 26 -11.36 35.05 -11.90
C MET A 26 -12.45 36.09 -11.59
N SER A 27 -12.94 36.09 -10.35
CA SER A 27 -13.32 37.34 -9.69
C SER A 27 -12.16 38.33 -9.80
N ASP A 28 -12.44 39.63 -9.67
CA ASP A 28 -11.44 40.68 -9.84
C ASP A 28 -10.11 40.40 -9.09
N GLN A 29 -9.03 41.05 -9.50
CA GLN A 29 -7.69 40.80 -8.96
C GLN A 29 -7.63 40.89 -7.42
N ALA A 30 -8.50 41.71 -6.81
CA ALA A 30 -8.60 41.85 -5.36
C ALA A 30 -9.20 40.60 -4.70
N ALA A 31 -10.28 40.04 -5.27
CA ALA A 31 -10.87 38.80 -4.82
C ALA A 31 -9.91 37.61 -4.97
N TRP A 32 -9.13 37.56 -6.06
CA TRP A 32 -8.06 36.55 -6.23
C TRP A 32 -6.98 36.65 -5.16
N GLN A 33 -6.50 37.86 -4.85
CA GLN A 33 -5.48 38.09 -3.82
C GLN A 33 -6.01 37.72 -2.43
N SER A 34 -7.24 38.15 -2.11
CA SER A 34 -7.90 37.85 -0.84
C SER A 34 -8.09 36.34 -0.63
N ASN A 35 -8.59 35.64 -1.64
CA ASN A 35 -8.77 34.19 -1.58
C ASN A 35 -7.44 33.44 -1.47
N THR A 36 -6.41 33.91 -2.16
CA THR A 36 -5.06 33.34 -2.06
C THR A 36 -4.49 33.52 -0.64
N GLN A 37 -4.62 34.72 -0.06
CA GLN A 37 -4.19 34.98 1.32
C GLN A 37 -4.95 34.13 2.33
N ARG A 38 -6.26 33.98 2.16
CA ARG A 38 -7.10 33.12 3.01
C ARG A 38 -6.69 31.65 2.93
N ALA A 39 -6.51 31.12 1.72
CA ALA A 39 -6.05 29.75 1.51
C ALA A 39 -4.66 29.51 2.15
N MET A 40 -3.72 30.44 1.97
CA MET A 40 -2.41 30.38 2.62
C MET A 40 -2.50 30.43 4.15
N GLY A 41 -3.40 31.25 4.70
CA GLY A 41 -3.66 31.30 6.14
C GLY A 41 -4.16 29.97 6.71
N ILE A 42 -4.97 29.21 5.95
CA ILE A 42 -5.46 27.89 6.34
C ILE A 42 -4.35 26.84 6.23
N LEU A 43 -3.59 26.84 5.13
CA LEU A 43 -2.50 25.89 4.89
C LEU A 43 -1.34 26.03 5.89
N ASN A 44 -1.14 27.24 6.44
CA ASN A 44 -0.08 27.49 7.43
C ASN A 44 -0.46 27.06 8.87
N LYS A 45 -1.71 26.66 9.12
CA LYS A 45 -2.15 26.20 10.45
C LYS A 45 -1.61 24.79 10.76
N PRO A 46 -1.35 24.45 12.04
CA PRO A 46 -0.91 23.11 12.44
C PRO A 46 -1.90 22.01 12.07
N MET A 47 -3.20 22.30 12.16
CA MET A 47 -4.28 21.43 11.69
C MET A 47 -4.99 22.15 10.55
N VAL A 48 -4.81 21.64 9.33
CA VAL A 48 -5.40 22.23 8.14
C VAL A 48 -6.89 21.92 8.11
N ASP A 49 -7.70 22.96 8.01
CA ASP A 49 -9.15 22.87 7.83
C ASP A 49 -9.45 22.63 6.34
N TRP A 50 -9.46 21.35 5.96
CA TRP A 50 -9.63 20.94 4.57
C TRP A 50 -11.02 21.23 4.02
N ASP A 51 -12.05 21.22 4.88
CA ASP A 51 -13.43 21.50 4.48
C ASP A 51 -13.57 22.97 4.11
N THR A 52 -13.00 23.87 4.91
CA THR A 52 -12.95 25.31 4.59
C THR A 52 -12.21 25.59 3.29
N LEU A 53 -11.14 24.84 2.95
CA LEU A 53 -10.44 24.98 1.67
C LEU A 53 -11.28 24.48 0.48
N ARG A 54 -12.09 23.43 0.67
CA ARG A 54 -12.97 22.87 -0.38
C ARG A 54 -14.22 23.71 -0.63
N GLU A 55 -14.71 24.40 0.40
CA GLU A 55 -15.94 25.19 0.38
C GLU A 55 -15.75 26.64 -0.09
N MET A 56 -14.54 27.05 -0.52
CA MET A 56 -14.31 28.39 -1.05
C MET A 56 -15.10 28.62 -2.35
N GLN A 57 -16.31 29.16 -2.25
CA GLN A 57 -17.28 29.25 -3.35
C GLN A 57 -16.96 30.31 -4.41
N GLU A 58 -16.21 31.36 -4.09
CA GLU A 58 -15.94 32.51 -4.99
C GLU A 58 -14.45 32.71 -5.32
N GLY A 59 -13.70 31.60 -5.40
CA GLY A 59 -12.26 31.61 -5.65
C GLY A 59 -11.82 30.65 -6.76
N PRO A 60 -10.53 30.72 -7.16
CA PRO A 60 -9.96 29.78 -8.12
C PRO A 60 -10.14 28.34 -7.63
N GLN A 61 -10.51 27.42 -8.52
CA GLN A 61 -10.59 26.00 -8.17
C GLN A 61 -9.21 25.51 -7.71
N PHE A 62 -9.17 24.92 -6.52
CA PHE A 62 -7.95 24.36 -5.95
C PHE A 62 -7.87 22.88 -6.28
N GLU A 63 -6.78 22.46 -6.92
CA GLU A 63 -6.37 21.06 -6.95
C GLU A 63 -5.24 20.88 -5.93
N ILE A 64 -5.49 20.02 -4.94
CA ILE A 64 -4.53 19.71 -3.88
C ILE A 64 -3.92 18.35 -4.20
N VAL A 65 -2.64 18.34 -4.57
CA VAL A 65 -1.86 17.11 -4.71
C VAL A 65 -1.09 16.90 -3.41
N LEU A 66 -1.50 15.88 -2.66
CA LEU A 66 -0.80 15.44 -1.46
C LEU A 66 0.16 14.31 -1.85
N LYS A 67 1.47 14.52 -1.70
CA LYS A 67 2.42 13.41 -1.79
C LYS A 67 2.56 12.81 -0.39
N ALA A 68 2.04 11.60 -0.21
CA ALA A 68 2.21 10.86 1.04
C ALA A 68 3.71 10.68 1.32
N ASN A 69 4.10 10.76 2.59
CA ASN A 69 5.48 10.46 2.99
C ASN A 69 5.87 9.07 2.42
N PRO A 70 7.01 8.94 1.71
CA PRO A 70 7.49 7.67 1.18
C PRO A 70 7.61 6.56 2.22
N ASP A 71 7.84 6.90 3.48
CA ASP A 71 7.91 5.98 4.63
C ASP A 71 6.52 5.58 5.14
N LEU A 72 5.47 6.28 4.70
CA LEU A 72 4.07 5.90 4.88
C LEU A 72 3.48 5.21 3.65
N HIS A 73 4.28 4.95 2.60
CA HIS A 73 3.78 4.27 1.41
C HIS A 73 3.45 2.81 1.76
N PRO A 74 2.15 2.45 1.84
CA PRO A 74 1.74 1.20 2.47
C PRO A 74 2.31 -0.01 1.73
N VAL A 75 2.27 0.00 0.40
CA VAL A 75 2.85 -1.09 -0.43
C VAL A 75 4.37 -1.20 -0.26
N LYS A 76 5.11 -0.09 -0.14
CA LYS A 76 6.58 -0.10 0.04
C LYS A 76 6.93 -0.69 1.41
N ASN A 77 6.19 -0.30 2.45
CA ASN A 77 6.37 -0.83 3.81
C ASN A 77 6.08 -2.33 3.87
N GLU A 78 5.01 -2.78 3.23
CA GLU A 78 4.70 -4.20 3.15
C GLU A 78 5.74 -4.99 2.36
N TRP A 79 6.27 -4.47 1.25
CA TRP A 79 7.43 -5.07 0.58
C TRP A 79 8.64 -5.18 1.51
N GLY A 80 8.91 -4.15 2.32
CA GLY A 80 9.98 -4.19 3.32
C GLY A 80 9.83 -5.32 4.33
N LYS A 81 8.60 -5.61 4.77
CA LYS A 81 8.30 -6.71 5.69
C LYS A 81 8.43 -8.09 5.02
N LEU A 82 7.91 -8.24 3.81
CA LEU A 82 7.85 -9.50 3.08
C LEU A 82 9.17 -9.95 2.46
N LYS A 83 10.07 -9.03 2.11
CA LYS A 83 11.37 -9.41 1.54
C LYS A 83 12.12 -10.35 2.48
N GLY A 84 12.65 -11.44 1.90
CA GLY A 84 13.35 -12.48 2.63
C GLY A 84 12.95 -13.88 2.21
N ASN A 85 13.40 -14.85 2.99
CA ASN A 85 13.11 -16.26 2.78
C ASN A 85 12.17 -16.75 3.88
N TRP A 86 11.15 -17.50 3.50
CA TRP A 86 10.06 -17.91 4.38
C TRP A 86 9.81 -19.40 4.23
N LYS A 87 9.86 -20.16 5.33
CA LYS A 87 9.66 -21.61 5.34
C LYS A 87 8.31 -21.97 5.94
N TYR A 88 7.56 -22.83 5.25
CA TYR A 88 6.38 -23.48 5.80
C TYR A 88 6.60 -25.00 5.78
N SER A 89 6.55 -25.62 6.96
CA SER A 89 6.65 -27.07 7.14
C SER A 89 5.27 -27.70 7.31
N ARG A 90 5.09 -28.89 6.72
CA ARG A 90 3.90 -29.72 6.89
C ARG A 90 4.14 -30.78 7.95
N GLU A 91 3.06 -31.39 8.43
CA GLU A 91 3.11 -32.50 9.40
C GLU A 91 3.85 -33.73 8.86
N ASP A 92 3.81 -33.95 7.55
CA ASP A 92 4.52 -35.05 6.87
C ASP A 92 6.03 -34.82 6.71
N GLY A 93 6.57 -33.74 7.26
CA GLY A 93 7.99 -33.38 7.17
C GLY A 93 8.39 -32.64 5.88
N SER A 94 7.58 -32.72 4.83
CA SER A 94 7.81 -31.93 3.62
C SER A 94 7.62 -30.43 3.90
N TYR A 95 8.28 -29.59 3.12
CA TYR A 95 8.24 -28.16 3.34
C TYR A 95 8.34 -27.38 2.04
N ARG A 96 8.05 -26.09 2.11
CA ARG A 96 8.26 -25.16 1.00
C ARG A 96 8.94 -23.90 1.48
N ILE A 97 9.76 -23.33 0.62
CA ILE A 97 10.43 -22.06 0.85
C ILE A 97 9.90 -21.05 -0.17
N LYS A 98 9.46 -19.89 0.33
CA LYS A 98 9.18 -18.71 -0.49
C LYS A 98 10.34 -17.73 -0.35
N ARG A 99 10.99 -17.41 -1.45
CA ARG A 99 12.00 -16.35 -1.53
C ARG A 99 11.37 -15.15 -2.21
N ILE A 100 11.21 -14.08 -1.45
CA ILE A 100 10.51 -12.88 -1.89
C ILE A 100 11.52 -11.76 -2.13
N SER A 101 11.54 -11.28 -3.38
CA SER A 101 12.25 -10.07 -3.79
C SER A 101 11.25 -9.05 -4.35
N GLN A 102 11.72 -7.86 -4.70
CA GLN A 102 10.82 -6.83 -5.21
C GLN A 102 10.15 -7.30 -6.51
N GLY A 103 8.84 -7.52 -6.47
CA GLY A 103 8.06 -7.86 -7.65
C GLY A 103 8.18 -9.33 -8.09
N THR A 104 8.77 -10.21 -7.28
CA THR A 104 8.97 -11.62 -7.65
C THR A 104 8.81 -12.54 -6.45
N GLU A 105 8.13 -13.66 -6.68
CA GLU A 105 8.08 -14.80 -5.78
C GLU A 105 8.82 -15.96 -6.44
N GLN A 106 9.76 -16.55 -5.70
CA GLN A 106 10.29 -17.87 -5.98
C GLN A 106 9.77 -18.85 -4.95
N LEU A 107 9.04 -19.86 -5.39
CA LEU A 107 8.46 -20.91 -4.55
C LEU A 107 9.15 -22.24 -4.83
N GLU A 108 9.78 -22.79 -3.80
CA GLU A 108 10.50 -24.06 -3.81
C GLU A 108 9.74 -25.07 -2.95
N PHE A 109 9.61 -26.29 -3.45
CA PHE A 109 9.00 -27.41 -2.73
C PHE A 109 10.05 -28.47 -2.45
N TYR A 110 10.09 -28.96 -1.22
CA TYR A 110 11.01 -29.97 -0.75
C TYR A 110 10.25 -31.15 -0.16
N ASP A 111 10.75 -32.36 -0.41
CA ASP A 111 10.27 -33.55 0.29
C ASP A 111 10.77 -33.59 1.76
N ALA A 112 10.41 -34.65 2.49
CA ALA A 112 10.78 -34.81 3.90
C ALA A 112 12.30 -35.04 4.08
N GLU A 113 12.96 -35.57 3.06
CA GLU A 113 14.40 -35.80 3.00
C GLU A 113 15.20 -34.53 2.65
N GLY A 114 14.52 -33.45 2.25
CA GLY A 114 15.11 -32.17 1.89
C GLY A 114 15.53 -32.05 0.42
N ASN A 115 15.09 -32.96 -0.45
CA ASN A 115 15.31 -32.85 -1.90
C ASN A 115 14.30 -31.88 -2.51
N LEU A 116 14.79 -31.03 -3.42
CA LEU A 116 13.94 -30.12 -4.18
C LEU A 116 13.11 -30.91 -5.20
N SER A 117 11.79 -30.90 -5.04
CA SER A 117 10.85 -31.57 -5.94
C SER A 117 10.32 -30.66 -7.04
N ASN A 118 10.22 -29.35 -6.76
CA ASN A 118 9.73 -28.36 -7.73
C ASN A 118 10.20 -26.95 -7.38
N GLN A 119 10.33 -26.09 -8.39
CA GLN A 119 10.69 -24.69 -8.27
C GLN A 119 9.91 -23.86 -9.28
N ILE A 120 9.32 -22.75 -8.82
CA ILE A 120 8.56 -21.82 -9.64
C ILE A 120 9.04 -20.40 -9.34
N ILE A 121 9.29 -19.60 -10.38
CA ILE A 121 9.61 -18.18 -10.25
C ILE A 121 8.57 -17.40 -11.06
N VAL A 122 7.83 -16.51 -10.39
CA VAL A 122 6.74 -15.77 -11.00
C VAL A 122 6.76 -14.30 -10.57
N PRO A 123 6.25 -13.40 -11.43
CA PRO A 123 5.97 -12.04 -11.00
C PRO A 123 5.02 -12.03 -9.79
N MET A 124 5.22 -11.08 -8.90
CA MET A 124 4.41 -10.89 -7.70
C MET A 124 4.02 -9.42 -7.53
N LYS A 125 2.80 -9.17 -7.06
CA LYS A 125 2.32 -7.83 -6.68
C LYS A 125 1.79 -7.85 -5.24
N ILE A 126 1.97 -6.74 -4.53
CA ILE A 126 1.28 -6.46 -3.27
C ILE A 126 0.27 -5.33 -3.49
N GLU A 127 -0.90 -5.45 -2.87
CA GLU A 127 -1.86 -4.36 -2.72
C GLU A 127 -2.25 -4.20 -1.25
N VAL A 128 -2.52 -2.96 -0.84
CA VAL A 128 -3.09 -2.66 0.48
C VAL A 128 -4.44 -1.99 0.25
N LYS A 129 -5.53 -2.66 0.60
CA LYS A 129 -6.91 -2.20 0.35
C LYS A 129 -7.79 -2.51 1.55
N GLY A 130 -8.55 -1.53 2.01
CA GLY A 130 -9.48 -1.71 3.14
C GLY A 130 -8.80 -2.17 4.44
N GLY A 131 -7.55 -1.77 4.67
CA GLY A 131 -6.76 -2.20 5.83
C GLY A 131 -6.18 -3.61 5.76
N LEU A 132 -6.42 -4.33 4.66
CA LEU A 132 -5.91 -5.67 4.41
C LEU A 132 -4.74 -5.65 3.42
N ASN A 133 -3.78 -6.53 3.64
CA ASN A 133 -2.69 -6.75 2.70
C ASN A 133 -3.04 -7.92 1.80
N HIS A 134 -2.91 -7.72 0.50
CA HIS A 134 -3.11 -8.73 -0.52
C HIS A 134 -1.81 -8.96 -1.26
N PHE A 135 -1.55 -10.20 -1.65
CA PHE A 135 -0.53 -10.48 -2.64
C PHE A 135 -1.10 -11.29 -3.80
N TYR A 136 -0.44 -11.16 -4.94
CA TYR A 136 -0.76 -11.82 -6.18
C TYR A 136 0.51 -12.45 -6.72
N SER A 137 0.42 -13.70 -7.17
CA SER A 137 1.49 -14.39 -7.90
C SER A 137 0.96 -14.78 -9.27
N PHE A 138 1.64 -14.37 -10.33
CA PHE A 138 1.15 -14.47 -11.70
C PHE A 138 1.71 -15.72 -12.38
N HIS A 139 1.02 -16.85 -12.22
CA HIS A 139 1.37 -18.10 -12.90
C HIS A 139 0.79 -18.12 -14.31
N THR A 140 1.36 -18.97 -15.18
CA THR A 140 0.91 -19.15 -16.57
C THR A 140 -0.51 -19.71 -16.67
N ASP A 141 -0.93 -20.51 -15.68
CA ASP A 141 -2.23 -21.16 -15.59
C ASP A 141 -3.24 -20.38 -14.74
N GLY A 142 -2.84 -19.24 -14.18
CA GLY A 142 -3.73 -18.37 -13.43
C GLY A 142 -3.02 -17.48 -12.42
N THR A 143 -3.72 -16.46 -11.96
CA THR A 143 -3.23 -15.62 -10.87
C THR A 143 -3.62 -16.23 -9.53
N TYR A 144 -2.61 -16.55 -8.71
CA TYR A 144 -2.84 -16.83 -7.31
C TYR A 144 -3.01 -15.51 -6.54
N HIS A 145 -3.94 -15.50 -5.60
CA HIS A 145 -4.26 -14.35 -4.76
C HIS A 145 -4.55 -14.82 -3.34
N SER A 146 -4.03 -14.11 -2.35
CA SER A 146 -4.38 -14.32 -0.94
C SER A 146 -4.21 -13.05 -0.11
N ILE A 147 -4.95 -13.00 1.01
CA ILE A 147 -4.77 -12.03 2.08
C ILE A 147 -3.65 -12.53 2.99
N TYR A 148 -2.82 -11.62 3.47
CA TYR A 148 -1.75 -11.99 4.39
C TYR A 148 -1.47 -10.95 5.47
N LYS A 149 -0.71 -11.39 6.48
CA LYS A 149 -0.10 -10.52 7.48
C LYS A 149 1.31 -10.99 7.78
N VAL A 150 2.27 -10.06 7.85
CA VAL A 150 3.55 -10.30 8.49
C VAL A 150 3.49 -9.75 9.91
N HIS A 151 3.74 -10.60 10.90
CA HIS A 151 3.75 -10.24 12.31
C HIS A 151 4.72 -11.18 13.04
N ASP A 152 5.56 -10.63 13.93
CA ASP A 152 6.54 -11.38 14.73
C ASP A 152 7.39 -12.37 13.92
N ASN A 153 7.94 -11.89 12.80
CA ASN A 153 8.73 -12.68 11.85
C ASN A 153 8.02 -13.94 11.32
N LYS A 154 6.69 -13.93 11.34
CA LYS A 154 5.85 -14.92 10.69
C LYS A 154 5.02 -14.29 9.60
N TRP A 155 4.89 -15.00 8.49
CA TRP A 155 3.99 -14.64 7.40
C TRP A 155 2.77 -15.56 7.45
N TYR A 156 1.64 -14.99 7.84
CA TYR A 156 0.33 -15.63 7.84
C TYR A 156 -0.32 -15.41 6.48
N GLU A 157 -0.48 -16.46 5.69
CA GLU A 157 -1.11 -16.47 4.38
C GLU A 157 -2.44 -17.21 4.47
N GLN A 158 -3.54 -16.54 4.12
CA GLN A 158 -4.87 -17.14 4.17
C GLN A 158 -4.99 -18.24 3.10
N MET A 159 -5.56 -19.40 3.50
CA MET A 159 -5.82 -20.48 2.56
C MET A 159 -6.90 -20.10 1.54
N ARG A 160 -6.86 -20.75 0.36
CA ARG A 160 -7.83 -20.54 -0.72
C ARG A 160 -9.26 -20.87 -0.28
N GLY A 161 -10.24 -20.26 -0.94
CA GLY A 161 -11.63 -20.73 -0.94
C GLY A 161 -12.59 -20.00 0.01
N ILE A 162 -12.17 -18.93 0.68
CA ILE A 162 -13.07 -18.09 1.49
C ILE A 162 -13.84 -17.07 0.63
N TRP A 163 -13.23 -16.60 -0.46
CA TRP A 163 -13.78 -15.54 -1.33
C TRP A 163 -14.36 -16.05 -2.67
N ARG A 164 -14.33 -17.36 -2.88
CA ARG A 164 -14.96 -18.04 -4.02
C ARG A 164 -15.93 -19.06 -3.41
N GLU A 165 -17.06 -19.36 -4.06
CA GLU A 165 -18.03 -20.38 -3.65
C GLU A 165 -17.36 -21.74 -3.44
N GLY A 166 -16.73 -21.91 -2.29
CA GLY A 166 -15.78 -22.97 -2.02
C GLY A 166 -15.70 -23.21 -0.52
N ASN A 167 -15.10 -24.33 -0.14
CA ASN A 167 -15.12 -24.83 1.24
C ASN A 167 -13.91 -24.33 2.06
N GLY A 168 -13.39 -23.13 1.75
CA GLY A 168 -12.24 -22.58 2.46
C GLY A 168 -12.62 -22.21 3.89
N LYS A 169 -11.88 -22.73 4.88
CA LYS A 169 -12.12 -22.39 6.29
C LYS A 169 -11.56 -21.00 6.60
N PRO A 170 -12.36 -20.08 7.20
CA PRO A 170 -11.93 -18.71 7.51
C PRO A 170 -10.68 -18.59 8.38
N ASP A 171 -10.40 -19.63 9.18
CA ASP A 171 -9.32 -19.73 10.16
C ASP A 171 -8.10 -20.52 9.65
N ALA A 172 -8.13 -21.01 8.40
CA ALA A 172 -7.02 -21.78 7.85
C ALA A 172 -5.95 -20.86 7.26
N PHE A 173 -4.75 -20.92 7.86
CA PHE A 173 -3.58 -20.17 7.43
C PHE A 173 -2.39 -21.08 7.18
N LEU A 174 -1.59 -20.68 6.20
CA LEU A 174 -0.22 -21.13 6.03
C LEU A 174 0.64 -20.16 6.81
N VAL A 175 1.33 -20.65 7.84
CA VAL A 175 2.17 -19.82 8.70
C VAL A 175 3.62 -20.11 8.39
N TYR A 176 4.27 -19.18 7.69
CA TYR A 176 5.67 -19.29 7.37
C TYR A 176 6.54 -18.65 8.45
N GLU A 177 7.68 -19.27 8.73
CA GLU A 177 8.72 -18.72 9.58
C GLU A 177 9.82 -18.10 8.72
N LYS A 178 10.35 -16.96 9.16
CA LYS A 178 11.47 -16.30 8.48
C LYS A 178 12.75 -17.11 8.69
N LEU A 179 13.49 -17.36 7.60
CA LEU A 179 14.82 -17.98 7.62
C LEU A 179 15.92 -16.93 7.80
#